data_AF-A0A2I1CKZ7-F1
#
_entry.id   AF-A0A2I1CKZ7-F1
#
_cell.length_a   1.000
_cell.length_b   1.000
_cell.length_c   1.000
_cell.angle_alpha   90.00
_cell.angle_beta   90.00
_cell.angle_gamma   90.00
#
_symmetry.space_group_name_H-M   'P 1'
#
loop_
_entity.id
_entity.type
_entity.pdbx_description
1 polymer ?
#
loop_
_entity_poly.entity_id
_entity_poly.type
_entity_poly.pdbx_seq_one_letter_code
_entity_poly.pdbx_strand_id
1 'polypeptide(L)'
;MQALRVLSMVVSRLLVFAHIFTTVIAHSWVEQLMVIAPNGTFVGSPGYPRGNVLRTDPAFNDKTMTNLIPPDGRANLSQILPRDRLCKDTQRKQSQTDGSPRLQASPGAAIALRFQENGHVTLPQNQPGKPRNRGTVYVYGTTEPKDDERLLDVHNVWNKEGTGGDGRGVLLSTQNFDDGRCYQINSGQISEHRQATYQHEANQLMGADLWCQQDIALPSEAPTGKPYTLYWVWDWPTAPGVDPSLPNGKQEIYTTCIDVDVIDGPPIHVRIPANYVEDQSLNNAAIPSQFAEVFGVGRSSFSAPGSSTSRLIPTPTAVRKQPTPATVTSFITLTKTVQPNARQTSLGSSAPSSSTPRFSAPAWNWFRKPV
;
A
#
# COMPACT_ATOMS: atom_id res chain seq x y z
N MET A 1 -24.03 -5.97 -62.05
CA MET A 1 -24.41 -5.83 -60.62
C MET A 1 -23.84 -6.89 -59.66
N GLN A 2 -23.09 -7.90 -60.13
CA GLN A 2 -22.43 -8.87 -59.24
C GLN A 2 -20.98 -8.51 -58.85
N ALA A 3 -20.26 -7.76 -59.70
CA ALA A 3 -18.86 -7.37 -59.42
C ALA A 3 -18.71 -6.33 -58.29
N LEU A 4 -19.72 -5.48 -58.06
CA LEU A 4 -19.68 -4.45 -57.01
C LEU A 4 -19.96 -5.00 -55.60
N ARG A 5 -20.53 -6.21 -55.48
CA ARG A 5 -20.83 -6.84 -54.18
C ARG A 5 -19.65 -7.61 -53.59
N VAL A 6 -18.72 -8.06 -54.44
CA VAL A 6 -17.51 -8.80 -53.99
C VAL A 6 -16.47 -7.83 -53.41
N LEU A 7 -16.39 -6.60 -53.91
CA LEU A 7 -15.48 -5.58 -53.38
C LEU A 7 -15.89 -5.08 -51.98
N SER A 8 -17.19 -5.08 -51.66
CA SER A 8 -17.70 -4.66 -50.35
C SER A 8 -17.43 -5.66 -49.22
N MET A 9 -17.25 -6.95 -49.53
CA MET A 9 -16.97 -7.99 -48.52
C MET A 9 -15.47 -8.15 -48.21
N VAL A 10 -14.59 -7.74 -49.11
CA VAL A 10 -13.12 -7.80 -48.87
C VAL A 10 -12.68 -6.60 -48.02
N VAL A 11 -13.24 -5.41 -48.23
CA VAL A 11 -12.95 -4.23 -47.40
C VAL A 11 -13.51 -4.38 -45.98
N SER A 12 -14.63 -5.10 -45.80
CA SER A 12 -15.21 -5.35 -44.48
C SER A 12 -14.52 -6.46 -43.68
N ARG A 13 -13.66 -7.29 -44.29
CA ARG A 13 -12.86 -8.31 -43.59
C ARG A 13 -11.44 -7.85 -43.25
N LEU A 14 -10.93 -6.79 -43.90
CA LEU A 14 -9.65 -6.16 -43.56
C LEU A 14 -9.75 -5.10 -42.46
N LEU A 15 -10.96 -4.64 -42.11
CA LEU A 15 -11.19 -3.65 -41.03
C LEU A 15 -11.53 -4.25 -39.65
N VAL A 16 -11.57 -5.58 -39.51
CA VAL A 16 -11.88 -6.25 -38.21
C VAL A 16 -10.64 -6.77 -37.48
N PHE A 17 -9.45 -6.67 -38.08
CA PHE A 17 -8.18 -7.09 -37.44
C PHE A 17 -7.27 -5.93 -37.00
N ALA A 18 -7.84 -4.74 -36.78
CA ALA A 18 -7.24 -3.77 -35.87
C ALA A 18 -7.74 -4.10 -34.45
N HIS A 19 -7.37 -5.27 -33.93
CA HIS A 19 -7.24 -5.38 -32.48
C HIS A 19 -6.14 -4.39 -32.12
N ILE A 20 -6.55 -3.20 -31.67
CA ILE A 20 -5.70 -2.32 -30.91
C ILE A 20 -5.30 -3.19 -29.72
N PHE A 21 -4.15 -3.86 -29.82
CA PHE A 21 -3.45 -4.36 -28.66
C PHE A 21 -3.14 -3.10 -27.86
N THR A 22 -4.05 -2.74 -26.95
CA THR A 22 -3.70 -1.86 -25.85
C THR A 22 -2.66 -2.64 -25.08
N THR A 23 -1.39 -2.41 -25.42
CA THR A 23 -0.28 -2.87 -24.61
C THR A 23 -0.51 -2.23 -23.26
N VAL A 24 -1.01 -3.00 -22.30
CA VAL A 24 -1.10 -2.54 -20.91
C VAL A 24 0.34 -2.37 -20.47
N ILE A 25 0.81 -1.12 -20.48
CA ILE A 25 2.09 -0.77 -19.88
C ILE A 25 1.90 -1.01 -18.40
N ALA A 26 2.64 -1.97 -17.87
CA ALA A 26 2.56 -2.29 -16.48
C ALA A 26 3.26 -1.23 -15.65
N HIS A 27 2.58 -0.80 -14.59
CA HIS A 27 3.12 0.05 -13.54
C HIS A 27 2.12 0.12 -12.40
N SER A 28 2.65 0.23 -11.20
CA SER A 28 1.92 0.59 -10.00
C SER A 28 2.90 1.21 -9.00
N TRP A 29 2.37 2.00 -8.08
CA TRP A 29 3.07 2.62 -6.96
C TRP A 29 2.03 2.92 -5.88
N VAL A 30 2.50 3.18 -4.65
CA VAL A 30 1.61 3.64 -3.58
C VAL A 30 1.13 5.06 -3.88
N GLU A 31 -0.16 5.26 -4.03
CA GLU A 31 -0.79 6.56 -4.32
C GLU A 31 -1.00 7.38 -3.04
N GLN A 32 -1.38 6.72 -1.95
CA GLN A 32 -1.79 7.35 -0.70
C GLN A 32 -1.61 6.40 0.48
N LEU A 33 -1.35 6.98 1.65
CA LEU A 33 -1.39 6.30 2.93
C LEU A 33 -2.48 6.88 3.83
N MET A 34 -3.12 6.03 4.64
CA MET A 34 -4.12 6.42 5.65
C MET A 34 -3.88 5.71 6.97
N VAL A 35 -4.18 6.36 8.10
CA VAL A 35 -4.22 5.67 9.41
C VAL A 35 -5.54 4.89 9.53
N ILE A 36 -5.46 3.67 10.06
CA ILE A 36 -6.61 2.79 10.31
C ILE A 36 -6.97 2.86 11.79
N ALA A 37 -8.20 3.24 12.09
CA ALA A 37 -8.74 3.24 13.45
C ALA A 37 -9.10 1.82 13.92
N PRO A 38 -9.25 1.57 15.23
CA PRO A 38 -9.62 0.25 15.78
C PRO A 38 -10.98 -0.31 15.32
N ASN A 39 -11.80 0.46 14.63
CA ASN A 39 -13.05 0.00 14.00
C ASN A 39 -12.89 -0.34 12.50
N GLY A 40 -11.71 -0.12 11.93
CA GLY A 40 -11.42 -0.31 10.50
C GLY A 40 -11.58 0.94 9.64
N THR A 41 -12.13 2.06 10.12
CA THR A 41 -12.24 3.29 9.31
C THR A 41 -10.88 3.94 9.11
N PHE A 42 -10.69 4.65 7.99
CA PHE A 42 -9.58 5.59 7.83
C PHE A 42 -9.81 6.87 8.63
N VAL A 43 -8.75 7.36 9.26
CA VAL A 43 -8.77 8.57 10.08
C VAL A 43 -7.57 9.47 9.80
N GLY A 44 -7.69 10.74 10.16
CA GLY A 44 -6.65 11.74 9.98
C GLY A 44 -6.53 12.24 8.54
N SER A 45 -5.42 12.93 8.27
CA SER A 45 -5.08 13.40 6.92
C SER A 45 -4.29 12.34 6.16
N PRO A 46 -4.43 12.26 4.83
CA PRO A 46 -3.64 11.34 4.02
C PRO A 46 -2.15 11.70 4.03
N GLY A 47 -1.32 10.68 3.87
CA GLY A 47 0.09 10.82 3.54
C GLY A 47 0.39 10.36 2.12
N TYR A 48 1.54 10.78 1.61
CA TYR A 48 1.95 10.51 0.23
C TYR A 48 3.43 10.08 0.14
N PRO A 49 3.81 9.33 -0.91
CA PRO A 49 5.21 9.01 -1.16
C PRO A 49 6.08 10.24 -1.38
N ARG A 50 7.40 10.06 -1.27
CA ARG A 50 8.36 11.09 -1.64
C ARG A 50 8.14 11.53 -3.09
N GLY A 51 8.37 12.80 -3.38
CA GLY A 51 8.31 13.33 -4.75
C GLY A 51 6.98 13.06 -5.47
N ASN A 52 5.88 12.90 -4.72
CA ASN A 52 4.57 12.59 -5.27
C ASN A 52 4.11 13.66 -6.27
N VAL A 53 3.50 13.20 -7.36
CA VAL A 53 2.79 14.04 -8.33
C VAL A 53 1.35 13.56 -8.34
N LEU A 54 0.43 14.38 -7.84
CA LEU A 54 -0.98 14.01 -7.75
C LEU A 54 -1.56 13.81 -9.15
N ARG A 55 -2.48 12.85 -9.31
CA ARG A 55 -3.15 12.60 -10.60
C ARG A 55 -3.95 13.79 -11.13
N THR A 56 -4.34 14.71 -10.25
CA THR A 56 -5.02 15.96 -10.59
C THR A 56 -4.06 17.06 -11.05
N ASP A 57 -2.74 16.87 -10.88
CA ASP A 57 -1.72 17.80 -11.33
C ASP A 57 -1.57 17.72 -12.86
N PRO A 58 -1.62 18.83 -13.60
CA PRO A 58 -1.42 18.83 -15.06
C PRO A 58 -0.08 18.25 -15.54
N ALA A 59 0.95 18.23 -14.68
CA ALA A 59 2.25 17.63 -14.98
C ALA A 59 2.27 16.10 -14.80
N PHE A 60 1.21 15.51 -14.22
CA PHE A 60 1.13 14.08 -13.98
C PHE A 60 1.15 13.27 -15.29
N ASN A 61 1.98 12.24 -15.28
CA ASN A 61 1.87 11.08 -16.17
C ASN A 61 2.50 9.89 -15.46
N ASP A 62 2.16 8.66 -15.84
CA ASP A 62 2.58 7.48 -15.08
C ASP A 62 4.11 7.37 -14.86
N LYS A 63 4.93 7.91 -15.79
CA LYS A 63 6.40 7.90 -15.68
C LYS A 63 6.93 8.81 -14.57
N THR A 64 6.15 9.80 -14.11
CA THR A 64 6.60 10.68 -13.01
C THR A 64 6.73 9.90 -11.71
N MET A 65 5.91 8.87 -11.52
CA MET A 65 5.88 8.06 -10.31
C MET A 65 6.47 6.65 -10.47
N THR A 66 6.45 6.09 -11.69
CA THR A 66 6.92 4.72 -11.92
C THR A 66 8.42 4.58 -11.70
N ASN A 67 8.81 3.65 -10.83
CA ASN A 67 10.17 3.12 -10.74
C ASN A 67 10.15 1.62 -11.06
N LEU A 68 10.60 1.28 -12.26
CA LEU A 68 10.65 -0.10 -12.76
C LEU A 68 12.08 -0.64 -12.70
N ILE A 69 12.24 -1.83 -12.16
CA ILE A 69 13.51 -2.54 -12.03
C ILE A 69 13.35 -3.97 -12.59
N PRO A 70 14.17 -4.38 -13.58
CA PRO A 70 15.07 -3.58 -14.40
C PRO A 70 14.36 -2.46 -15.18
N PRO A 71 14.98 -1.29 -15.39
CA PRO A 71 14.42 -0.25 -16.23
C PRO A 71 14.30 -0.70 -17.69
N ASP A 72 13.34 -0.12 -18.39
CA ASP A 72 13.12 -0.33 -19.81
C ASP A 72 14.39 -0.09 -20.64
N GLY A 73 14.52 -0.85 -21.73
CA GLY A 73 15.68 -0.78 -22.62
C GLY A 73 16.94 -1.48 -22.10
N ARG A 74 16.90 -2.12 -20.91
CA ARG A 74 17.99 -2.99 -20.48
C ARG A 74 18.12 -4.21 -21.41
N ALA A 75 19.35 -4.52 -21.81
CA ALA A 75 19.67 -5.64 -22.69
C ALA A 75 19.24 -7.02 -22.13
N ASN A 76 19.41 -7.24 -20.82
CA ASN A 76 18.96 -8.45 -20.13
C ASN A 76 17.89 -8.10 -19.08
N LEU A 77 16.62 -8.27 -19.45
CA LEU A 77 15.48 -8.03 -18.56
C LEU A 77 15.27 -9.16 -17.54
N SER A 78 15.96 -10.29 -17.67
CA SER A 78 15.90 -11.39 -16.69
C SER A 78 16.83 -11.17 -15.49
N GLN A 79 17.55 -10.05 -15.43
CA GLN A 79 18.57 -9.80 -14.40
C GLN A 79 18.42 -8.45 -13.70
N ILE A 80 18.40 -8.51 -12.36
CA ILE A 80 18.61 -7.37 -11.47
C ILE A 80 20.12 -7.16 -11.27
N LEU A 81 20.58 -5.92 -11.36
CA LEU A 81 21.98 -5.56 -11.19
C LEU A 81 22.23 -4.98 -9.78
N PRO A 82 23.45 -5.16 -9.20
CA PRO A 82 23.80 -4.57 -7.89
C PRO A 82 23.67 -3.04 -7.81
N ARG A 83 23.67 -2.36 -8.95
CA ARG A 83 23.51 -0.90 -9.03
C ARG A 83 22.05 -0.44 -9.14
N ASP A 84 21.11 -1.37 -9.20
CA ASP A 84 19.69 -1.05 -9.30
C ASP A 84 19.20 -0.45 -7.99
N ARG A 85 18.71 0.77 -8.08
CA ARG A 85 18.31 1.55 -6.91
C ARG A 85 16.88 1.22 -6.54
N LEU A 86 16.66 1.01 -5.25
CA LEU A 86 15.36 0.74 -4.67
C LEU A 86 14.43 1.94 -4.82
N CYS A 87 14.95 3.16 -4.63
CA CYS A 87 14.15 4.38 -4.78
C CYS A 87 14.33 5.01 -6.16
N LYS A 88 13.22 5.50 -6.72
CA LYS A 88 13.19 6.39 -7.87
C LYS A 88 14.13 7.57 -7.64
N ASP A 89 14.71 8.14 -8.69
CA ASP A 89 15.55 9.35 -8.62
C ASP A 89 14.90 10.50 -7.83
N THR A 90 13.60 10.74 -8.04
CA THR A 90 12.81 11.75 -7.33
C THR A 90 12.42 11.35 -5.90
N GLN A 91 12.71 10.11 -5.48
CA GLN A 91 12.34 9.54 -4.17
C GLN A 91 13.54 9.14 -3.31
N ARG A 92 14.76 9.43 -3.76
CA ARG A 92 16.00 9.06 -3.03
C ARG A 92 16.13 9.80 -1.70
N LYS A 93 15.84 11.10 -1.72
CA LYS A 93 15.91 11.95 -0.53
C LYS A 93 14.58 11.94 0.20
N GLN A 94 14.63 12.07 1.52
CA GLN A 94 13.45 12.25 2.37
C GLN A 94 12.83 13.64 2.21
N SER A 95 12.39 13.98 1.00
CA SER A 95 11.75 15.26 0.66
C SER A 95 10.35 15.02 0.17
N GLN A 96 9.41 15.83 0.65
CA GLN A 96 8.04 15.82 0.14
C GLN A 96 7.82 16.87 -0.93
N THR A 97 6.88 16.59 -1.83
CA THR A 97 6.32 17.59 -2.74
C THR A 97 5.32 18.44 -1.97
N ASP A 98 5.29 19.74 -2.24
CA ASP A 98 4.29 20.64 -1.67
C ASP A 98 2.86 20.12 -1.98
N GLY A 99 1.99 20.13 -0.97
CA GLY A 99 0.63 19.58 -1.08
C GLY A 99 0.53 18.05 -0.97
N SER A 100 1.66 17.34 -0.86
CA SER A 100 1.72 15.89 -0.62
C SER A 100 2.48 15.60 0.69
N PRO A 101 1.88 15.86 1.86
CA PRO A 101 2.56 15.67 3.14
C PRO A 101 2.88 14.20 3.44
N ARG A 102 3.80 13.96 4.37
CA ARG A 102 3.98 12.65 4.99
C ARG A 102 2.76 12.30 5.82
N LEU A 103 2.49 11.00 5.96
CA LEU A 103 1.48 10.54 6.91
C LEU A 103 1.94 10.86 8.33
N GLN A 104 1.04 11.34 9.17
CA GLN A 104 1.27 11.44 10.62
C GLN A 104 0.63 10.24 11.30
N ALA A 105 1.42 9.47 12.05
CA ALA A 105 0.95 8.28 12.74
C ALA A 105 1.70 8.06 14.06
N SER A 106 1.07 7.40 15.02
CA SER A 106 1.73 7.02 16.28
C SER A 106 2.56 5.74 16.10
N PRO A 107 3.53 5.48 17.01
CA PRO A 107 4.15 4.15 17.09
C PRO A 107 3.09 3.06 17.21
N GLY A 108 3.28 1.93 16.54
CA GLY A 108 2.30 0.82 16.53
C GLY A 108 1.03 1.06 15.71
N ALA A 109 0.85 2.24 15.09
CA ALA A 109 -0.35 2.53 14.32
C ALA A 109 -0.52 1.57 13.14
N ALA A 110 -1.75 1.12 12.93
CA ALA A 110 -2.17 0.47 11.71
C ALA A 110 -2.34 1.51 10.60
N ILE A 111 -1.77 1.25 9.43
CA ILE A 111 -1.85 2.14 8.27
C ILE A 111 -2.16 1.33 7.00
N ALA A 112 -2.91 1.93 6.09
CA ALA A 112 -3.22 1.40 4.77
C ALA A 112 -2.31 2.05 3.73
N LEU A 113 -1.64 1.25 2.90
CA LEU A 113 -0.94 1.70 1.69
C LEU A 113 -1.82 1.37 0.50
N ARG A 114 -2.25 2.39 -0.24
CA ARG A 114 -3.25 2.26 -1.31
C ARG A 114 -2.60 2.50 -2.67
N PHE A 115 -2.92 1.69 -3.67
CA PHE A 115 -2.29 1.70 -4.99
C PHE A 115 -3.26 1.28 -6.08
N GLN A 116 -3.00 1.67 -7.33
CA GLN A 116 -3.85 1.27 -8.45
C GLN A 116 -3.45 -0.09 -9.03
N GLU A 117 -4.45 -0.87 -9.39
CA GLU A 117 -4.26 -2.18 -10.01
C GLU A 117 -3.88 -2.09 -11.48
N ASN A 118 -4.31 -1.03 -12.18
CA ASN A 118 -3.90 -0.68 -13.54
C ASN A 118 -4.02 -1.83 -14.57
N GLY A 119 -5.08 -2.65 -14.45
CA GLY A 119 -5.38 -3.82 -15.28
C GLY A 119 -4.61 -5.09 -14.88
N HIS A 120 -3.68 -5.01 -13.92
CA HIS A 120 -2.89 -6.15 -13.44
C HIS A 120 -3.69 -7.13 -12.62
N VAL A 121 -4.88 -6.78 -12.14
CA VAL A 121 -5.72 -7.68 -11.35
C VAL A 121 -6.93 -8.12 -12.15
N THR A 122 -7.58 -7.19 -12.86
CA THR A 122 -8.84 -7.48 -13.55
C THR A 122 -8.69 -7.97 -14.99
N LEU A 123 -7.51 -7.79 -15.60
CA LEU A 123 -7.18 -8.30 -16.92
C LEU A 123 -5.94 -9.22 -16.90
N PRO A 124 -5.95 -10.27 -16.05
CA PRO A 124 -4.77 -11.08 -15.79
C PRO A 124 -4.22 -11.81 -17.01
N GLN A 125 -5.09 -12.08 -17.99
CA GLN A 125 -4.79 -12.76 -19.24
C GLN A 125 -3.96 -11.93 -20.23
N ASN A 126 -3.86 -10.61 -20.04
CA ASN A 126 -3.19 -9.74 -21.00
C ASN A 126 -1.68 -9.95 -21.06
N GLN A 127 -1.10 -10.55 -20.03
CA GLN A 127 0.34 -10.81 -19.94
C GLN A 127 0.58 -12.29 -19.57
N PRO A 128 0.98 -13.13 -20.54
CA PRO A 128 1.27 -14.53 -20.27
C PRO A 128 2.47 -14.69 -19.33
N GLY A 129 2.51 -15.79 -18.58
CA GLY A 129 3.65 -16.11 -17.70
C GLY A 129 3.70 -15.34 -16.38
N LYS A 130 2.70 -14.49 -16.09
CA LYS A 130 2.61 -13.77 -14.81
C LYS A 130 2.17 -14.67 -13.64
N PRO A 131 2.61 -14.38 -12.40
CA PRO A 131 2.22 -15.11 -11.20
C PRO A 131 0.71 -15.14 -11.02
N ARG A 132 0.19 -16.29 -10.56
CA ARG A 132 -1.25 -16.48 -10.30
C ARG A 132 -1.79 -15.50 -9.26
N ASN A 133 -0.99 -15.18 -8.25
CA ASN A 133 -1.32 -14.22 -7.20
C ASN A 133 -1.12 -12.75 -7.61
N ARG A 134 -0.84 -12.50 -8.89
CA ARG A 134 -0.59 -11.17 -9.46
C ARG A 134 0.66 -10.48 -8.90
N GLY A 135 1.59 -11.27 -8.38
CA GLY A 135 2.82 -10.80 -7.77
C GLY A 135 2.67 -10.57 -6.28
N THR A 136 3.81 -10.44 -5.63
CA THR A 136 3.88 -10.31 -4.17
C THR A 136 4.39 -8.91 -3.83
N VAL A 137 3.72 -8.26 -2.89
CA VAL A 137 4.11 -6.97 -2.37
C VAL A 137 4.77 -7.14 -1.01
N TYR A 138 5.96 -6.58 -0.89
CA TYR A 138 6.76 -6.53 0.32
C TYR A 138 6.82 -5.10 0.81
N VAL A 139 6.60 -4.90 2.10
CA VAL A 139 6.80 -3.60 2.73
C VAL A 139 7.90 -3.71 3.76
N TYR A 140 8.97 -2.98 3.53
CA TYR A 140 10.13 -2.89 4.42
C TYR A 140 10.10 -1.57 5.18
N GLY A 141 10.70 -1.55 6.37
CA GLY A 141 10.76 -0.38 7.24
C GLY A 141 12.15 -0.12 7.82
N THR A 142 12.55 1.15 7.94
CA THR A 142 13.82 1.55 8.56
C THR A 142 13.76 2.97 9.12
N THR A 143 14.63 3.26 10.10
CA THR A 143 14.88 4.63 10.58
C THR A 143 16.21 5.22 10.10
N GLU A 144 16.92 4.48 9.26
CA GLU A 144 18.25 4.81 8.76
C GLU A 144 18.31 4.62 7.23
N PRO A 145 17.43 5.26 6.43
CA PRO A 145 17.41 5.08 4.98
C PRO A 145 18.69 5.62 4.31
N LYS A 146 19.03 5.07 3.15
CA LYS A 146 20.13 5.58 2.30
C LYS A 146 19.57 6.26 1.05
N ASP A 147 20.16 7.40 0.67
CA ASP A 147 19.88 8.10 -0.59
C ASP A 147 20.15 7.22 -1.83
N ASP A 148 21.01 6.23 -1.68
CA ASP A 148 21.41 5.30 -2.72
C ASP A 148 21.07 3.85 -2.38
N GLU A 149 20.00 3.62 -1.60
CA GLU A 149 19.52 2.27 -1.28
C GLU A 149 19.39 1.40 -2.54
N ARG A 150 19.96 0.19 -2.52
CA ARG A 150 19.94 -0.76 -3.64
C ARG A 150 18.86 -1.80 -3.40
N LEU A 151 18.21 -2.24 -4.49
CA LEU A 151 17.17 -3.26 -4.41
C LEU A 151 17.71 -4.55 -3.78
N LEU A 152 18.89 -5.00 -4.20
CA LEU A 152 19.50 -6.25 -3.74
C LEU A 152 20.06 -6.20 -2.30
N ASP A 153 20.15 -5.02 -1.69
CA ASP A 153 20.56 -4.89 -0.28
C ASP A 153 19.37 -5.02 0.69
N VAL A 154 18.14 -4.92 0.16
CA VAL A 154 16.89 -4.86 0.94
C VAL A 154 15.93 -6.01 0.57
N HIS A 155 15.54 -6.09 -0.71
CA HIS A 155 14.52 -7.03 -1.17
C HIS A 155 15.00 -8.47 -1.09
N ASN A 156 14.21 -9.34 -0.45
CA ASN A 156 14.59 -10.71 -0.06
C ASN A 156 15.85 -10.83 0.81
N VAL A 157 16.31 -9.73 1.42
CA VAL A 157 17.48 -9.69 2.31
C VAL A 157 17.08 -9.27 3.72
N TRP A 158 16.36 -8.14 3.86
CA TRP A 158 15.78 -7.74 5.13
C TRP A 158 14.66 -8.70 5.55
N ASN A 159 14.60 -9.02 6.83
CA ASN A 159 13.69 -10.01 7.41
C ASN A 159 12.89 -9.41 8.57
N LYS A 160 11.91 -10.16 9.10
CA LYS A 160 11.04 -9.66 10.19
C LYS A 160 11.82 -9.43 11.49
N GLU A 161 12.90 -10.19 11.68
CA GLU A 161 13.74 -10.18 12.87
C GLU A 161 14.73 -9.00 12.91
N GLY A 162 14.87 -8.25 11.80
CA GLY A 162 15.82 -7.14 11.70
C GLY A 162 17.29 -7.57 11.67
N THR A 163 17.55 -8.83 11.36
CA THR A 163 18.91 -9.40 11.31
C THR A 163 19.42 -9.57 9.88
N GLY A 164 18.55 -9.37 8.89
CA GLY A 164 18.87 -9.49 7.48
C GLY A 164 19.73 -8.33 6.95
N GLY A 165 20.61 -8.63 5.99
CA GLY A 165 21.44 -7.63 5.32
C GLY A 165 22.36 -6.90 6.29
N ASP A 166 22.28 -5.57 6.28
CA ASP A 166 23.05 -4.69 7.16
C ASP A 166 22.34 -4.35 8.49
N GLY A 167 21.21 -5.01 8.78
CA GLY A 167 20.50 -4.90 10.06
C GLY A 167 19.83 -3.55 10.33
N ARG A 168 19.78 -2.64 9.34
CA ARG A 168 19.15 -1.31 9.50
C ARG A 168 17.64 -1.32 9.41
N GLY A 169 17.03 -2.41 8.97
CA GLY A 169 15.61 -2.44 8.71
C GLY A 169 15.00 -3.82 8.77
N VAL A 170 13.68 -3.84 8.63
CA VAL A 170 12.84 -5.00 8.84
C VAL A 170 11.87 -5.20 7.68
N LEU A 171 11.44 -6.44 7.47
CA LEU A 171 10.26 -6.75 6.67
C LEU A 171 9.01 -6.60 7.56
N LEU A 172 8.12 -5.67 7.22
CA LEU A 172 6.89 -5.41 7.98
C LEU A 172 5.74 -6.33 7.52
N SER A 173 5.60 -6.53 6.21
CA SER A 173 4.47 -7.26 5.63
C SER A 173 4.81 -7.86 4.28
N THR A 174 4.14 -8.96 3.95
CA THR A 174 4.16 -9.61 2.63
C THR A 174 2.73 -9.99 2.28
N GLN A 175 2.21 -9.47 1.17
CA GLN A 175 0.85 -9.73 0.71
C GLN A 175 0.83 -9.97 -0.81
N ASN A 176 -0.25 -10.54 -1.32
CA ASN A 176 -0.50 -10.52 -2.76
C ASN A 176 -0.80 -9.09 -3.21
N PHE A 177 -0.42 -8.75 -4.45
CA PHE A 177 -0.78 -7.45 -5.03
C PHE A 177 -2.29 -7.33 -5.25
N ASP A 178 -2.94 -8.43 -5.61
CA ASP A 178 -4.40 -8.54 -5.62
C ASP A 178 -4.92 -8.72 -4.20
N ASP A 179 -5.61 -7.70 -3.68
CA ASP A 179 -6.23 -7.72 -2.34
C ASP A 179 -7.59 -8.43 -2.29
N GLY A 180 -8.06 -8.93 -3.44
CA GLY A 180 -9.33 -9.64 -3.60
C GLY A 180 -10.55 -8.74 -3.80
N ARG A 181 -10.42 -7.42 -3.66
CA ARG A 181 -11.53 -6.46 -3.75
C ARG A 181 -11.36 -5.41 -4.84
N CYS A 182 -10.15 -4.90 -5.01
CA CYS A 182 -9.86 -3.81 -5.93
C CYS A 182 -10.16 -4.13 -7.40
N TYR A 183 -10.40 -3.11 -8.19
CA TYR A 183 -10.63 -3.25 -9.63
C TYR A 183 -10.40 -1.93 -10.36
N GLN A 184 -9.90 -2.04 -11.58
CA GLN A 184 -10.07 -1.05 -12.63
C GLN A 184 -11.33 -1.42 -13.42
N ILE A 185 -12.16 -0.43 -13.75
CA ILE A 185 -13.35 -0.64 -14.59
C ILE A 185 -12.92 -1.05 -16.00
N ASN A 186 -13.41 -2.21 -16.43
CA ASN A 186 -13.34 -2.71 -17.80
C ASN A 186 -14.40 -3.78 -18.02
N SER A 187 -14.46 -4.32 -19.24
CA SER A 187 -15.42 -5.37 -19.65
C SER A 187 -14.92 -6.81 -19.38
N GLY A 188 -13.91 -6.98 -18.53
CA GLY A 188 -13.41 -8.29 -18.11
C GLY A 188 -14.27 -8.86 -16.97
N GLN A 189 -14.48 -10.18 -16.97
CA GLN A 189 -15.35 -10.85 -15.98
C GLN A 189 -14.95 -10.57 -14.52
N ILE A 190 -13.65 -10.44 -14.22
CA ILE A 190 -13.18 -10.13 -12.87
C ILE A 190 -13.60 -8.71 -12.48
N SER A 191 -13.44 -7.73 -13.38
CA SER A 191 -13.85 -6.35 -13.13
C SER A 191 -15.37 -6.27 -12.92
N GLU A 192 -16.17 -6.86 -13.81
CA GLU A 192 -17.64 -6.83 -13.70
C GLU A 192 -18.14 -7.48 -12.41
N HIS A 193 -17.56 -8.64 -12.03
CA HIS A 193 -17.91 -9.31 -10.78
C HIS A 193 -17.55 -8.48 -9.54
N ARG A 194 -16.35 -7.87 -9.52
CA ARG A 194 -15.92 -7.03 -8.39
C ARG A 194 -16.68 -5.72 -8.32
N GLN A 195 -17.02 -5.10 -9.44
CA GLN A 195 -17.91 -3.94 -9.47
C GLN A 195 -19.28 -4.26 -8.85
N ALA A 196 -19.85 -5.44 -9.15
CA ALA A 196 -21.12 -5.86 -8.57
C ALA A 196 -21.02 -6.16 -7.06
N THR A 197 -19.89 -6.73 -6.62
CA THR A 197 -19.69 -7.24 -5.24
C THR A 197 -19.15 -6.17 -4.29
N TYR A 198 -18.26 -5.30 -4.77
CA TYR A 198 -17.51 -4.30 -4.01
C TYR A 198 -17.81 -2.91 -4.57
N GLN A 199 -19.08 -2.53 -4.51
CA GLN A 199 -19.52 -1.22 -4.96
C GLN A 199 -18.92 -0.12 -4.09
N HIS A 200 -18.40 0.93 -4.71
CA HIS A 200 -17.94 2.13 -4.03
C HIS A 200 -18.48 3.38 -4.74
N GLU A 201 -18.57 4.47 -4.01
CA GLU A 201 -18.93 5.76 -4.60
C GLU A 201 -17.73 6.38 -5.30
N ALA A 202 -17.85 6.62 -6.61
CA ALA A 202 -16.79 7.28 -7.36
C ALA A 202 -16.51 8.70 -6.84
N ASN A 203 -15.25 9.06 -6.71
CA ASN A 203 -14.83 10.38 -6.21
C ASN A 203 -13.61 10.91 -6.97
N GLN A 204 -13.16 12.13 -6.67
CA GLN A 204 -12.02 12.75 -7.37
C GLN A 204 -10.68 12.02 -7.14
N LEU A 205 -10.54 11.31 -6.03
CA LEU A 205 -9.30 10.63 -5.67
C LEU A 205 -9.12 9.34 -6.48
N MET A 206 -10.12 8.46 -6.41
CA MET A 206 -10.04 7.12 -7.01
C MET A 206 -10.68 7.03 -8.40
N GLY A 207 -11.49 8.02 -8.77
CA GLY A 207 -12.35 7.91 -9.93
C GLY A 207 -13.40 6.82 -9.70
N ALA A 208 -13.70 6.07 -10.75
CA ALA A 208 -14.64 4.95 -10.72
C ALA A 208 -13.97 3.61 -10.42
N ASP A 209 -12.64 3.59 -10.30
CA ASP A 209 -11.87 2.40 -9.94
C ASP A 209 -11.82 2.25 -8.43
N LEU A 210 -11.78 1.00 -7.94
CA LEU A 210 -11.48 0.71 -6.54
C LEU A 210 -9.99 0.39 -6.41
N TRP A 211 -9.25 1.24 -5.71
CA TRP A 211 -7.82 1.05 -5.45
C TRP A 211 -7.55 -0.20 -4.63
N CYS A 212 -6.42 -0.85 -4.91
CA CYS A 212 -5.89 -1.93 -4.08
C CYS A 212 -5.25 -1.39 -2.81
N GLN A 213 -5.06 -2.29 -1.85
CA GLN A 213 -4.56 -1.94 -0.54
C GLN A 213 -3.74 -3.02 0.13
N GLN A 214 -2.73 -2.56 0.87
CA GLN A 214 -1.97 -3.36 1.84
C GLN A 214 -1.93 -2.65 3.19
N ASP A 215 -2.47 -3.29 4.23
CA ASP A 215 -2.44 -2.81 5.59
C ASP A 215 -1.20 -3.32 6.33
N ILE A 216 -0.56 -2.45 7.10
CA ILE A 216 0.60 -2.78 7.94
C ILE A 216 0.47 -2.13 9.32
N ALA A 217 1.19 -2.67 10.30
CA ALA A 217 1.48 -1.94 11.53
C ALA A 217 2.87 -1.29 11.43
N LEU A 218 2.98 -0.03 11.84
CA LEU A 218 4.28 0.53 12.18
C LEU A 218 4.83 -0.19 13.42
N PRO A 219 6.16 -0.30 13.59
CA PRO A 219 6.73 -0.84 14.82
C PRO A 219 6.23 -0.08 16.04
N SER A 220 5.94 -0.79 17.13
CA SER A 220 5.49 -0.19 18.40
C SER A 220 6.54 0.69 19.05
N GLU A 221 7.80 0.45 18.70
CA GLU A 221 9.02 1.08 19.18
C GLU A 221 9.60 2.08 18.16
N ALA A 222 8.87 2.38 17.09
CA ALA A 222 9.29 3.39 16.13
C ALA A 222 9.53 4.73 16.86
N PRO A 223 10.74 5.33 16.74
CA PRO A 223 11.08 6.53 17.49
C PRO A 223 10.27 7.72 16.99
N THR A 224 9.79 8.54 17.92
CA THR A 224 9.11 9.79 17.58
C THR A 224 10.12 10.89 17.23
N GLY A 225 9.68 11.89 16.48
CA GLY A 225 10.49 13.07 16.15
C GLY A 225 11.48 12.89 14.98
N LYS A 226 11.54 11.71 14.35
CA LYS A 226 12.17 11.52 13.04
C LYS A 226 11.29 10.66 12.13
N PRO A 227 11.40 10.80 10.80
CA PRO A 227 10.57 10.01 9.89
C PRO A 227 10.98 8.54 9.91
N TYR A 228 9.98 7.66 9.78
CA TYR A 228 10.15 6.24 9.54
C TYR A 228 9.96 5.97 8.05
N THR A 229 10.97 5.41 7.39
CA THR A 229 10.93 5.15 5.95
C THR A 229 10.30 3.79 5.68
N LEU A 230 9.40 3.77 4.69
CA LEU A 230 8.83 2.54 4.13
C LEU A 230 9.33 2.35 2.69
N TYR A 231 9.68 1.12 2.35
CA TYR A 231 9.92 0.70 0.98
C TYR A 231 8.85 -0.30 0.58
N TRP A 232 7.97 0.10 -0.33
CA TRP A 232 6.99 -0.76 -0.96
C TRP A 232 7.61 -1.36 -2.21
N VAL A 233 7.59 -2.69 -2.34
CA VAL A 233 8.21 -3.45 -3.43
C VAL A 233 7.21 -4.46 -3.96
N TRP A 234 6.72 -4.25 -5.18
CA TRP A 234 5.88 -5.21 -5.88
C TRP A 234 6.74 -6.02 -6.86
N ASP A 235 6.91 -7.30 -6.55
CA ASP A 235 7.66 -8.27 -7.33
C ASP A 235 6.70 -9.07 -8.23
N TRP A 236 6.79 -8.83 -9.54
CA TRP A 236 5.81 -9.32 -10.52
C TRP A 236 6.47 -9.85 -11.81
N PRO A 237 7.33 -10.88 -11.71
CA PRO A 237 8.13 -11.35 -12.81
C PRO A 237 7.28 -12.05 -13.88
N THR A 238 7.86 -12.28 -15.05
CA THR A 238 7.32 -13.17 -16.08
C THR A 238 8.16 -14.45 -16.11
N ALA A 239 7.50 -15.61 -16.01
CA ALA A 239 8.15 -16.90 -16.04
C ALA A 239 8.85 -17.17 -17.38
N PRO A 240 10.04 -17.81 -17.38
CA PRO A 240 10.72 -18.21 -18.61
C PRO A 240 9.93 -19.25 -19.39
N GLY A 241 10.07 -19.22 -20.72
CA GLY A 241 9.48 -20.20 -21.63
C GLY A 241 7.96 -20.14 -21.80
N VAL A 242 7.27 -19.13 -21.23
CA VAL A 242 5.81 -18.97 -21.37
C VAL A 242 5.45 -17.93 -22.42
N ASP A 243 6.06 -16.76 -22.36
CA ASP A 243 5.92 -15.72 -23.39
C ASP A 243 7.03 -15.91 -24.45
N PRO A 244 6.69 -16.19 -25.73
CA PRO A 244 7.69 -16.36 -26.79
C PRO A 244 8.59 -15.14 -27.02
N SER A 245 8.12 -13.93 -26.67
CA SER A 245 8.92 -12.70 -26.75
C SER A 245 9.89 -12.55 -25.57
N LEU A 246 9.71 -13.32 -24.50
CA LEU A 246 10.53 -13.35 -23.30
C LEU A 246 10.97 -14.79 -22.99
N PRO A 247 11.79 -15.43 -23.84
CA PRO A 247 12.16 -16.83 -23.68
C PRO A 247 12.89 -17.11 -22.34
N ASN A 248 13.64 -16.13 -21.84
CA ASN A 248 14.33 -16.19 -20.55
C ASN A 248 13.51 -15.57 -19.40
N GLY A 249 12.23 -15.29 -19.61
CA GLY A 249 11.38 -14.56 -18.69
C GLY A 249 11.76 -13.09 -18.57
N LYS A 250 11.21 -12.43 -17.55
CA LYS A 250 11.47 -11.02 -17.26
C LYS A 250 11.39 -10.80 -15.75
N GLN A 251 12.38 -10.14 -15.17
CA GLN A 251 12.25 -9.52 -13.86
C GLN A 251 11.46 -8.22 -14.04
N GLU A 252 10.54 -7.95 -13.15
CA GLU A 252 9.66 -6.79 -13.24
C GLU A 252 9.18 -6.42 -11.85
N ILE A 253 9.87 -5.43 -11.28
CA ILE A 253 9.71 -5.00 -9.90
C ILE A 253 9.41 -3.52 -9.90
N TYR A 254 8.31 -3.14 -9.25
CA TYR A 254 7.93 -1.75 -9.04
C TYR A 254 8.15 -1.37 -7.59
N THR A 255 8.65 -0.17 -7.35
CA THR A 255 8.94 0.27 -6.00
C THR A 255 8.44 1.67 -5.70
N THR A 256 8.20 1.94 -4.42
CA THR A 256 7.82 3.27 -3.93
C THR A 256 8.49 3.52 -2.58
N CYS A 257 9.20 4.65 -2.46
CA CYS A 257 9.83 5.06 -1.21
C CYS A 257 9.03 6.17 -0.53
N ILE A 258 8.72 5.94 0.74
CA ILE A 258 7.74 6.72 1.51
C ILE A 258 8.37 7.05 2.86
N ASP A 259 7.99 8.20 3.43
CA ASP A 259 8.31 8.53 4.82
C ASP A 259 7.02 8.80 5.60
N VAL A 260 6.97 8.31 6.83
CA VAL A 260 5.90 8.54 7.79
C VAL A 260 6.48 9.34 8.96
N ASP A 261 5.85 10.45 9.32
CA ASP A 261 6.22 11.20 10.52
C ASP A 261 5.61 10.50 11.73
N VAL A 262 6.47 9.86 12.53
CA VAL A 262 6.05 9.19 13.77
C VAL A 262 5.93 10.24 14.86
N ILE A 263 4.70 10.53 15.24
CA ILE A 263 4.36 11.58 16.20
C ILE A 263 3.91 10.97 17.53
N ASP A 264 4.10 11.72 18.61
CA ASP A 264 3.61 11.31 19.93
C ASP A 264 2.08 11.11 19.86
N GLY A 265 1.63 9.90 20.16
CA GLY A 265 0.23 9.58 20.34
C GLY A 265 -0.14 9.51 21.83
N PRO A 266 -1.44 9.48 22.17
CA PRO A 266 -1.85 9.17 23.53
C PRO A 266 -1.21 7.83 23.97
N PRO A 267 -0.68 7.72 25.20
CA PRO A 267 0.01 6.52 25.67
C PRO A 267 -0.90 5.31 25.51
N ILE A 268 -0.46 4.34 24.72
CA ILE A 268 -1.18 3.10 24.41
C ILE A 268 -1.08 2.13 25.60
N HIS A 269 -1.50 2.58 26.78
CA HIS A 269 -1.80 1.70 27.92
C HIS A 269 -3.26 1.26 27.93
N VAL A 270 -4.10 1.85 27.06
CA VAL A 270 -5.47 1.38 26.81
C VAL A 270 -5.49 0.71 25.44
N ARG A 271 -5.39 -0.62 25.42
CA ARG A 271 -5.75 -1.40 24.24
C ARG A 271 -7.25 -1.22 24.02
N ILE A 272 -7.64 -0.24 23.20
CA ILE A 272 -9.01 -0.21 22.68
C ILE A 272 -9.19 -1.51 21.91
N PRO A 273 -10.15 -2.37 22.28
CA PRO A 273 -10.40 -3.60 21.54
C PRO A 273 -10.68 -3.25 20.09
N ALA A 274 -9.86 -3.78 19.18
CA ALA A 274 -10.08 -3.58 17.76
C ALA A 274 -11.26 -4.46 17.34
N ASN A 275 -12.29 -3.87 16.75
CA ASN A 275 -13.48 -4.57 16.29
C ASN A 275 -13.92 -3.98 14.96
N TYR A 276 -13.69 -4.71 13.88
CA TYR A 276 -14.05 -4.25 12.55
C TYR A 276 -15.56 -4.05 12.45
N VAL A 277 -15.99 -2.88 11.99
CA VAL A 277 -17.40 -2.60 11.71
C VAL A 277 -17.69 -3.02 10.27
N GLU A 278 -18.67 -3.88 10.04
CA GLU A 278 -19.03 -4.25 8.67
C GLU A 278 -19.73 -3.11 7.92
N ASP A 279 -19.87 -3.26 6.60
CA ASP A 279 -20.61 -2.34 5.72
C ASP A 279 -20.10 -0.88 5.72
N GLN A 280 -18.81 -0.69 6.05
CA GLN A 280 -18.13 0.59 5.91
C GLN A 280 -17.92 0.95 4.44
N SER A 281 -17.88 2.25 4.14
CA SER A 281 -17.53 2.73 2.80
C SER A 281 -16.14 2.24 2.40
N LEU A 282 -16.04 1.52 1.27
CA LEU A 282 -14.77 1.01 0.74
C LEU A 282 -13.78 2.13 0.36
N ASN A 283 -14.26 3.38 0.22
CA ASN A 283 -13.39 4.53 0.02
C ASN A 283 -12.56 4.88 1.28
N ASN A 284 -13.04 4.49 2.46
CA ASN A 284 -12.55 4.97 3.75
C ASN A 284 -12.40 3.84 4.79
N ALA A 285 -12.11 2.61 4.37
CA ALA A 285 -12.06 1.46 5.27
C ALA A 285 -10.92 0.49 4.94
N ALA A 286 -10.40 -0.12 6.01
CA ALA A 286 -9.44 -1.22 5.94
C ALA A 286 -10.05 -2.47 5.31
N ILE A 287 -9.21 -3.38 4.82
CA ILE A 287 -9.66 -4.69 4.33
C ILE A 287 -9.80 -5.61 5.54
N PRO A 288 -10.97 -6.24 5.81
CA PRO A 288 -11.22 -7.00 7.04
C PRO A 288 -10.17 -8.07 7.34
N SER A 289 -9.72 -8.82 6.32
CA SER A 289 -8.69 -9.85 6.50
C SER A 289 -7.34 -9.27 6.89
N GLN A 290 -6.95 -8.15 6.28
CA GLN A 290 -5.69 -7.47 6.58
C GLN A 290 -5.76 -6.71 7.91
N PHE A 291 -6.90 -6.09 8.22
CA PHE A 291 -7.20 -5.53 9.53
C PHE A 291 -7.07 -6.58 10.64
N ALA A 292 -7.67 -7.76 10.45
CA ALA A 292 -7.57 -8.87 11.39
C ALA A 292 -6.12 -9.30 11.63
N GLU A 293 -5.30 -9.36 10.57
CA GLU A 293 -3.87 -9.66 10.65
C GLU A 293 -3.11 -8.59 11.45
N VAL A 294 -3.30 -7.31 11.11
CA VAL A 294 -2.60 -6.16 11.72
C VAL A 294 -2.93 -6.01 13.19
N PHE A 295 -4.21 -6.15 13.56
CA PHE A 295 -4.66 -6.03 14.96
C PHE A 295 -4.59 -7.35 15.74
N GLY A 296 -4.17 -8.45 15.11
CA GLY A 296 -4.11 -9.78 15.72
C GLY A 296 -5.49 -10.34 16.12
N VAL A 297 -6.57 -9.78 15.58
CA VAL A 297 -7.95 -10.22 15.84
C VAL A 297 -8.19 -11.49 15.03
N GLY A 298 -8.53 -12.60 15.69
CA GLY A 298 -8.71 -13.90 15.04
C GLY A 298 -7.50 -14.84 15.10
N ARG A 299 -6.39 -14.45 15.76
CA ARG A 299 -5.39 -15.42 16.25
C ARG A 299 -5.93 -16.09 17.52
N SER A 300 -6.94 -16.95 17.37
CA SER A 300 -7.00 -18.13 18.24
C SER A 300 -5.67 -18.85 18.04
N SER A 301 -4.97 -19.13 19.14
CA SER A 301 -3.67 -19.80 19.16
C SER A 301 -3.65 -20.97 18.18
N PHE A 302 -3.10 -20.76 16.98
CA PHE A 302 -2.74 -21.85 16.08
C PHE A 302 -1.57 -22.54 16.76
N SER A 303 -1.91 -23.58 17.52
CA SER A 303 -0.97 -24.59 17.96
C SER A 303 -0.18 -25.06 16.74
N ALA A 304 1.14 -25.02 16.85
CA ALA A 304 2.02 -25.63 15.87
C ALA A 304 1.55 -27.06 15.54
N PRO A 305 1.73 -27.55 14.29
CA PRO A 305 1.42 -28.94 13.97
C PRO A 305 2.20 -29.86 14.91
N GLY A 306 1.48 -30.60 15.75
CA GLY A 306 2.05 -31.57 16.65
C GLY A 306 2.77 -32.64 15.86
N SER A 307 4.10 -32.64 15.91
CA SER A 307 4.88 -33.79 15.48
C SER A 307 4.73 -34.86 16.55
N SER A 308 3.90 -35.85 16.26
CA SER A 308 3.73 -37.06 17.02
C SER A 308 5.02 -37.90 17.02
N THR A 309 5.71 -37.95 18.16
CA THR A 309 6.51 -39.12 18.54
C THR A 309 6.32 -39.42 20.02
N SER A 310 5.60 -40.52 20.25
CA SER A 310 5.44 -41.19 21.52
C SER A 310 6.80 -41.63 22.07
N ARG A 311 7.09 -41.31 23.34
CA ARG A 311 7.92 -42.12 24.24
C ARG A 311 7.63 -41.75 25.69
N LEU A 312 7.00 -42.70 26.37
CA LEU A 312 6.79 -42.76 27.82
C LEU A 312 8.15 -42.77 28.55
N ILE A 313 8.36 -41.84 29.48
CA ILE A 313 9.33 -41.99 30.58
C ILE A 313 8.69 -41.40 31.86
N PRO A 314 8.77 -42.07 33.03
CA PRO A 314 7.98 -41.73 34.21
C PRO A 314 8.55 -40.54 34.99
N THR A 315 7.63 -39.77 35.57
CA THR A 315 7.83 -38.68 36.52
C THR A 315 8.53 -39.12 37.80
N PRO A 316 9.46 -38.33 38.35
CA PRO A 316 9.72 -38.28 39.79
C PRO A 316 9.12 -36.99 40.40
N THR A 317 8.10 -37.23 41.23
CA THR A 317 7.74 -36.60 42.51
C THR A 317 8.14 -35.14 42.76
N ALA A 318 7.12 -34.31 42.95
CA ALA A 318 7.18 -32.94 43.43
C ALA A 318 7.76 -32.81 44.84
N VAL A 319 8.65 -31.84 45.05
CA VAL A 319 8.96 -31.27 46.37
C VAL A 319 8.31 -29.89 46.45
N ARG A 320 7.37 -29.77 47.39
CA ARG A 320 6.60 -28.58 47.73
C ARG A 320 7.52 -27.51 48.34
N LYS A 321 7.67 -26.35 47.70
CA LYS A 321 8.17 -25.12 48.35
C LYS A 321 7.00 -24.21 48.71
N GLN A 322 6.98 -23.81 49.97
CA GLN A 322 6.00 -22.97 50.65
C GLN A 322 6.16 -21.50 50.20
N PRO A 323 5.07 -20.74 49.95
CA PRO A 323 5.17 -19.32 49.63
C PRO A 323 5.36 -18.48 50.89
N THR A 324 6.34 -17.58 50.87
CA THR A 324 6.49 -16.45 51.80
C THR A 324 5.42 -15.39 51.52
N PRO A 325 4.92 -14.65 52.52
CA PRO A 325 3.89 -13.63 52.31
C PRO A 325 4.46 -12.38 51.62
N ALA A 326 3.75 -11.87 50.62
CA ALA A 326 4.06 -10.61 49.94
C ALA A 326 3.62 -9.41 50.79
N THR A 327 4.52 -8.43 50.94
CA THR A 327 4.25 -7.12 51.54
C THR A 327 3.45 -6.26 50.55
N VAL A 328 2.26 -5.80 50.96
CA VAL A 328 1.44 -4.86 50.21
C VAL A 328 1.96 -3.44 50.43
N THR A 329 2.54 -2.83 49.40
CA THR A 329 2.89 -1.40 49.40
C THR A 329 1.76 -0.62 48.73
N SER A 330 1.00 0.14 49.50
CA SER A 330 -0.03 1.06 49.01
C SER A 330 0.59 2.43 48.70
N PHE A 331 0.45 2.90 47.45
CA PHE A 331 0.84 4.26 47.04
C PHE A 331 -0.36 5.20 47.17
N ILE A 332 -0.17 6.35 47.83
CA ILE A 332 -1.16 7.43 47.92
C ILE A 332 -0.85 8.44 46.81
N THR A 333 -1.77 8.62 45.86
CA THR A 333 -1.67 9.64 44.81
C THR A 333 -2.29 10.95 45.30
N LEU A 334 -1.48 11.99 45.47
CA LEU A 334 -1.92 13.35 45.76
C LEU A 334 -2.15 14.11 44.44
N THR A 335 -3.40 14.41 44.11
CA THR A 335 -3.77 15.30 43.00
C THR A 335 -3.87 16.74 43.50
N LYS A 336 -3.04 17.63 42.94
CA LYS A 336 -3.11 19.08 43.18
C LYS A 336 -3.74 19.75 41.96
N THR A 337 -4.99 20.18 42.10
CA THR A 337 -5.69 20.95 41.06
C THR A 337 -5.19 22.40 41.09
N VAL A 338 -4.61 22.87 39.99
CA VAL A 338 -4.27 24.29 39.79
C VAL A 338 -5.28 24.86 38.79
N GLN A 339 -6.13 25.78 39.26
CA GLN A 339 -6.99 26.57 38.38
C GLN A 339 -6.19 27.76 37.81
N PRO A 340 -6.16 27.97 36.48
CA PRO A 340 -5.72 29.23 35.92
C PRO A 340 -6.81 30.29 36.05
N ASN A 341 -6.43 31.42 36.65
CA ASN A 341 -7.24 32.62 36.83
C ASN A 341 -7.64 33.25 35.48
N ALA A 342 -8.89 33.72 35.40
CA ALA A 342 -9.42 34.52 34.30
C ALA A 342 -9.07 36.02 34.45
N ARG A 343 -8.60 36.64 33.37
CA ARG A 343 -8.66 38.07 32.97
C ARG A 343 -7.76 38.24 31.74
N GLN A 344 -8.02 39.04 30.70
CA GLN A 344 -9.09 39.98 30.35
C GLN A 344 -8.85 40.32 28.85
N THR A 345 -9.92 40.40 28.06
CA THR A 345 -10.16 41.29 26.89
C THR A 345 -8.98 41.87 26.08
N SER A 346 -9.01 41.64 24.76
CA SER A 346 -9.10 42.76 23.80
C SER A 346 -9.75 42.31 22.48
N LEU A 347 -10.71 43.11 22.02
CA LEU A 347 -11.33 43.04 20.71
C LEU A 347 -10.31 43.46 19.65
N GLY A 348 -10.26 42.70 18.55
CA GLY A 348 -9.60 43.10 17.30
C GLY A 348 -10.40 42.54 16.13
N SER A 349 -11.37 43.32 15.66
CA SER A 349 -12.21 43.03 14.50
C SER A 349 -11.44 43.37 13.22
N SER A 350 -11.31 42.41 12.31
CA SER A 350 -11.02 42.69 10.90
C SER A 350 -11.55 41.54 10.04
N ALA A 351 -12.70 41.78 9.43
CA ALA A 351 -13.32 40.93 8.42
C ALA A 351 -12.48 40.91 7.13
N PRO A 352 -12.37 39.76 6.44
CA PRO A 352 -12.00 39.73 5.04
C PRO A 352 -13.27 39.73 4.17
N SER A 353 -13.22 40.60 3.16
CA SER A 353 -14.16 40.75 2.05
C SER A 353 -14.44 39.45 1.32
N SER A 354 -15.72 39.15 1.13
CA SER A 354 -16.24 38.12 0.23
C SER A 354 -16.06 38.54 -1.23
N SER A 355 -15.30 37.78 -2.01
CA SER A 355 -15.36 37.79 -3.47
C SER A 355 -15.70 36.40 -3.96
N THR A 356 -16.93 36.23 -4.43
CA THR A 356 -17.45 35.05 -5.11
C THR A 356 -16.97 35.04 -6.57
N PRO A 357 -16.35 33.97 -7.08
CA PRO A 357 -16.33 33.70 -8.51
C PRO A 357 -17.43 32.71 -8.86
N ARG A 358 -18.20 33.08 -9.89
CA ARG A 358 -19.22 32.27 -10.54
C ARG A 358 -18.66 30.94 -11.04
N PHE A 359 -19.40 29.87 -10.75
CA PHE A 359 -19.29 28.58 -11.43
C PHE A 359 -19.40 28.75 -12.94
N SER A 360 -18.37 28.30 -13.64
CA SER A 360 -18.40 28.03 -15.08
C SER A 360 -17.88 26.60 -15.24
N ALA A 361 -18.78 25.65 -15.47
CA ALA A 361 -18.41 24.28 -15.79
C ALA A 361 -17.91 24.19 -17.25
N PRO A 362 -16.82 23.46 -17.52
CA PRO A 362 -16.61 22.85 -18.83
C PRO A 362 -16.74 21.33 -18.70
N ALA A 363 -17.78 20.79 -19.33
CA ALA A 363 -17.96 19.37 -19.58
C ALA A 363 -17.14 18.96 -20.82
N TRP A 364 -16.11 18.11 -20.69
CA TRP A 364 -15.46 17.46 -21.84
C TRP A 364 -14.88 16.08 -21.41
N ASN A 365 -15.54 14.97 -21.74
CA ASN A 365 -15.35 14.14 -22.94
C ASN A 365 -13.95 13.53 -23.10
N TRP A 366 -13.72 12.40 -22.42
CA TRP A 366 -12.60 11.50 -22.69
C TRP A 366 -12.90 10.58 -23.88
N PHE A 367 -12.70 11.08 -25.10
CA PHE A 367 -12.37 10.25 -26.25
C PHE A 367 -11.55 11.08 -27.23
N ARG A 368 -10.22 10.93 -27.20
CA ARG A 368 -9.38 11.20 -28.37
C ARG A 368 -8.42 10.04 -28.61
N LYS A 369 -8.63 9.44 -29.77
CA LYS A 369 -7.77 8.46 -30.44
C LYS A 369 -6.38 9.07 -30.70
N PRO A 370 -5.30 8.27 -30.68
CA PRO A 370 -4.01 8.74 -31.17
C PRO A 370 -3.95 8.68 -32.71
N VAL A 371 -3.25 9.68 -33.28
CA VAL A 371 -2.68 9.67 -34.63
C VAL A 371 -1.39 8.89 -34.61
#